data_AF-A0A813Y9J3-F1
#
_entry.id   AF-A0A813Y9J3-F1
#
_cell.length_a   1.000
_cell.length_b   1.000
_cell.length_c   1.000
_cell.angle_alpha   90.00
_cell.angle_beta   90.00
_cell.angle_gamma   90.00
#
_symmetry.space_group_name_H-M   'P 1'
#
loop_
_entity.id
_entity.type
_entity.pdbx_description
1 polymer ?
#
loop_
_entity_poly.entity_id
_entity_poly.type
_entity_poly.pdbx_seq_one_letter_code
_entity_poly.pdbx_strand_id
1 'polypeptide(L)'
;MRANQTEYADLDRELKRIDNDLSTSEEDLKNHQEELNTNRNKLKHLAVDHRNLRKTLADDTAKLRKIIEERVEAHLKLFNILKKEKDANQQKESAKYATAIAESNSKAVKSALALAQEASDAMDRFVHANPTASVVGRATKQRMLVERAADVKKAEDDLEKQSKLVEKRENEYKAANSNRILAEKSLQDFEEQITIEKQNVKDSRSKLDAKEKEIQEVEKRIREILAGIETIEQKHQELKDKKADLSNEMNLRKQEMTLDQHRLDFLANNIKHYEAELNGLKSLKADLNAQRNEKQKEHERFVQLMRVPTINEIRATDWSTEVDNRRIESEIFELKAEDNQLNVRKETLQRLIQIISSKNNNLAKAAQDDEQEFIKLQNEIQSLENKLESMDVIIQSAENNIEGERDNQAELERRQQTETMELIFDHDELLSAELTEYQLRKQIDLAKAQLGKRRDCLELLRKEVNQNEETNRKAQTVVHNLEHEIEQENRSTSHRTYAKAEIELTKQRISTIDKHIEELEQECMKLEPELNKISISLNSVYKELCDSAQEFAAMQPQILKEQFRIKGYHHEIVAKQDRYRNYMEQQANFTADAYVHLYPEPKPKTIDDK
;
A
#
# COMPACT_ATOMS: atom_id res chain seq x y z
N MET A 1 -56.83 34.31 6.43
CA MET A 1 -57.37 33.14 5.70
C MET A 1 -56.89 33.01 4.26
N ARG A 2 -57.25 33.88 3.29
CA ARG A 2 -56.78 33.72 1.90
C ARG A 2 -55.25 33.73 1.76
N ALA A 3 -54.55 34.59 2.50
CA ALA A 3 -53.09 34.63 2.54
C ALA A 3 -52.48 33.31 3.05
N ASN A 4 -52.91 32.80 4.20
CA ASN A 4 -52.40 31.54 4.77
C ASN A 4 -52.71 30.32 3.89
N GLN A 5 -53.81 30.33 3.13
CA GLN A 5 -54.13 29.26 2.16
C GLN A 5 -53.19 29.28 0.95
N THR A 6 -52.79 30.46 0.48
CA THR A 6 -51.82 30.58 -0.63
C THR A 6 -50.44 30.12 -0.21
N GLU A 7 -49.95 30.55 0.96
CA GLU A 7 -48.66 30.13 1.49
C GLU A 7 -48.60 28.61 1.76
N TYR A 8 -49.67 28.01 2.30
CA TYR A 8 -49.76 26.56 2.47
C TYR A 8 -49.64 25.81 1.13
N ALA A 9 -50.29 26.32 0.08
CA ALA A 9 -50.23 25.73 -1.26
C ALA A 9 -48.88 25.95 -1.97
N ASP A 10 -48.10 26.95 -1.56
CA ASP A 10 -46.74 27.18 -2.03
C ASP A 10 -45.75 26.23 -1.31
N LEU A 11 -45.89 26.05 0.01
CA LEU A 11 -45.13 25.08 0.81
C LEU A 11 -45.35 23.63 0.32
N ASP A 12 -46.59 23.23 0.03
CA ASP A 12 -46.91 21.90 -0.54
C ASP A 12 -46.27 21.69 -1.92
N ARG A 13 -46.17 22.74 -2.74
CA ARG A 13 -45.49 22.68 -4.04
C ARG A 13 -43.97 22.55 -3.88
N GLU A 14 -43.38 23.21 -2.90
CA GLU A 14 -41.94 23.11 -2.62
C GLU A 14 -41.56 21.75 -2.04
N LEU A 15 -42.37 21.18 -1.14
CA LEU A 15 -42.20 19.82 -0.62
C LEU A 15 -42.21 18.77 -1.75
N LYS A 16 -43.15 18.88 -2.70
CA LYS A 16 -43.20 17.99 -3.87
C LYS A 16 -41.98 18.10 -4.78
N ARG A 17 -41.37 19.30 -4.87
CA ARG A 17 -40.12 19.48 -5.63
C ARG A 17 -38.96 18.79 -4.91
N ILE A 18 -38.83 18.99 -3.60
CA ILE A 18 -37.78 18.34 -2.80
C ILE A 18 -37.92 16.82 -2.81
N ASP A 19 -39.14 16.28 -2.79
CA ASP A 19 -39.36 14.83 -2.93
C ASP A 19 -38.85 14.29 -4.28
N ASN A 20 -39.04 15.04 -5.37
CA ASN A 20 -38.48 14.66 -6.67
C ASN A 20 -36.95 14.76 -6.69
N ASP A 21 -36.39 15.81 -6.08
CA ASP A 21 -34.94 16.01 -6.01
C ASP A 21 -34.27 14.93 -5.14
N LEU A 22 -34.91 14.53 -4.03
CA LEU A 22 -34.47 13.41 -3.19
C LEU A 22 -34.50 12.10 -3.96
N SER A 23 -35.58 11.82 -4.69
CA SER A 23 -35.68 10.61 -5.52
C SER A 23 -34.61 10.56 -6.62
N THR A 24 -34.30 11.72 -7.22
CA THR A 24 -33.23 11.82 -8.24
C THR A 24 -31.86 11.57 -7.60
N SER A 25 -31.62 12.17 -6.43
CA SER A 25 -30.38 11.96 -5.68
C SER A 25 -30.18 10.51 -5.22
N GLU A 26 -31.25 9.79 -4.85
CA GLU A 26 -31.18 8.36 -4.51
C GLU A 26 -30.80 7.50 -5.71
N GLU A 27 -31.35 7.80 -6.89
CA GLU A 27 -31.01 7.10 -8.13
C GLU A 27 -29.56 7.37 -8.54
N ASP A 28 -29.09 8.63 -8.41
CA ASP A 28 -27.71 9.00 -8.67
C ASP A 28 -26.72 8.28 -7.73
N LEU A 29 -27.04 8.17 -6.43
CA LEU A 29 -26.24 7.40 -5.46
C LEU A 29 -26.16 5.93 -5.86
N LYS A 30 -27.30 5.34 -6.23
CA LYS A 30 -27.35 3.94 -6.66
C LYS A 30 -26.50 3.71 -7.91
N ASN A 31 -26.58 4.59 -8.91
CA ASN A 31 -25.77 4.50 -10.13
C ASN A 31 -24.26 4.57 -9.83
N HIS A 32 -23.83 5.53 -8.99
CA HIS A 32 -22.43 5.63 -8.59
C HIS A 32 -21.97 4.42 -7.78
N GLN A 33 -22.83 3.84 -6.94
CA GLN A 33 -22.53 2.63 -6.17
C GLN A 33 -22.36 1.40 -7.09
N GLU A 34 -23.17 1.27 -8.13
CA GLU A 34 -23.03 0.22 -9.15
C GLU A 34 -21.74 0.39 -9.96
N GLU A 35 -21.39 1.62 -10.34
CA GLU A 35 -20.14 1.92 -11.03
C GLU A 35 -18.91 1.65 -10.15
N LEU A 36 -18.98 2.01 -8.86
CA LEU A 36 -17.96 1.71 -7.87
C LEU A 36 -17.72 0.21 -7.73
N ASN A 37 -18.80 -0.58 -7.64
CA ASN A 37 -18.72 -2.04 -7.57
C ASN A 37 -18.11 -2.64 -8.84
N THR A 38 -18.47 -2.13 -10.00
CA THR A 38 -17.91 -2.55 -11.30
C THR A 38 -16.40 -2.28 -11.36
N ASN A 39 -15.96 -1.08 -10.98
CA ASN A 39 -14.55 -0.73 -10.96
C ASN A 39 -13.76 -1.51 -9.90
N ARG A 40 -14.33 -1.76 -8.71
CA ARG A 40 -13.72 -2.63 -7.69
C ARG A 40 -13.52 -4.06 -8.17
N ASN A 41 -14.49 -4.63 -8.88
CA ASN A 41 -14.36 -5.96 -9.47
C ASN A 41 -13.29 -5.98 -10.57
N LYS A 42 -13.26 -4.96 -11.44
CA LYS A 42 -12.20 -4.79 -12.43
C LYS A 42 -10.81 -4.70 -11.79
N LEU A 43 -10.68 -3.93 -10.71
CA LEU A 43 -9.44 -3.79 -9.95
C LEU A 43 -8.98 -5.14 -9.37
N LYS A 44 -9.89 -5.93 -8.80
CA LYS A 44 -9.58 -7.30 -8.32
C LYS A 44 -9.01 -8.18 -9.43
N HIS A 45 -9.64 -8.18 -10.61
CA HIS A 45 -9.15 -8.96 -11.75
C HIS A 45 -7.77 -8.47 -12.23
N LEU A 46 -7.59 -7.16 -12.36
CA LEU A 46 -6.31 -6.57 -12.75
C LEU A 46 -5.21 -6.87 -11.72
N ALA A 47 -5.51 -6.87 -10.42
CA ALA A 47 -4.55 -7.22 -9.38
C ALA A 47 -4.09 -8.68 -9.48
N VAL A 48 -5.00 -9.61 -9.81
CA VAL A 48 -4.67 -11.02 -10.05
C VAL A 48 -3.79 -11.17 -11.29
N ASP A 49 -4.15 -10.53 -12.39
CA ASP A 49 -3.35 -10.55 -13.63
C ASP A 49 -1.96 -9.96 -13.42
N HIS A 50 -1.87 -8.83 -12.72
CA HIS A 50 -0.62 -8.18 -12.36
C HIS A 50 0.25 -9.10 -11.49
N ARG A 51 -0.33 -9.78 -10.49
CA ARG A 51 0.40 -10.77 -9.68
C ARG A 51 0.92 -11.94 -10.51
N ASN A 52 0.11 -12.45 -11.45
CA ASN A 52 0.52 -13.52 -12.35
C ASN A 52 1.67 -13.06 -13.27
N LEU A 53 1.60 -11.84 -13.81
CA LEU A 53 2.68 -11.27 -14.62
C LEU A 53 3.96 -11.04 -13.81
N ARG A 54 3.87 -10.60 -12.55
CA ARG A 54 5.05 -10.51 -11.66
C ARG A 54 5.71 -11.87 -11.48
N LYS A 55 4.92 -12.93 -11.32
CA LYS A 55 5.44 -14.30 -11.21
C LYS A 55 6.12 -14.74 -12.51
N THR A 56 5.50 -14.54 -13.66
CA THR A 56 6.10 -14.84 -14.97
C THR A 56 7.42 -14.08 -15.17
N LEU A 57 7.45 -12.78 -14.85
CA LEU A 57 8.67 -11.97 -14.94
C LEU A 57 9.79 -12.51 -14.03
N ALA A 58 9.45 -12.93 -12.81
CA ALA A 58 10.40 -13.54 -11.88
C ALA A 58 10.94 -14.87 -12.43
N ASP A 59 10.07 -15.72 -12.99
CA ASP A 59 10.45 -17.00 -13.60
C ASP A 59 11.36 -16.79 -14.82
N ASP A 60 11.03 -15.85 -15.72
CA ASP A 60 11.85 -15.51 -16.88
C ASP A 60 13.21 -14.94 -16.47
N THR A 61 13.23 -14.08 -15.43
CA THR A 61 14.48 -13.53 -14.87
C THR A 61 15.35 -14.62 -14.25
N ALA A 62 14.74 -15.59 -13.57
CA ALA A 62 15.45 -16.73 -12.98
C ALA A 62 16.04 -17.65 -14.06
N LYS A 63 15.29 -17.93 -15.14
CA LYS A 63 15.80 -18.66 -16.30
C LYS A 63 16.98 -17.95 -16.94
N LEU A 64 16.86 -16.64 -17.22
CA LEU A 64 17.93 -15.85 -17.80
C LEU A 64 19.20 -15.89 -16.91
N ARG A 65 19.04 -15.75 -15.60
CA ARG A 65 20.16 -15.84 -14.65
C ARG A 65 20.85 -17.20 -14.73
N LYS A 66 20.08 -18.29 -14.71
CA LYS A 66 20.62 -19.65 -14.80
C LYS A 66 21.43 -19.87 -16.08
N ILE A 67 20.93 -19.41 -17.23
CA ILE A 67 21.64 -19.54 -18.52
C ILE A 67 22.94 -18.71 -18.51
N ILE A 68 22.94 -17.53 -17.89
CA ILE A 68 24.16 -16.73 -17.73
C ILE A 68 25.20 -17.45 -16.87
N GLU A 69 24.78 -18.05 -15.76
CA GLU A 69 25.65 -18.85 -14.87
C GLU A 69 26.24 -20.06 -15.63
N GLU A 70 25.41 -20.81 -16.34
CA GLU A 70 25.84 -21.96 -17.16
C GLU A 70 26.82 -21.53 -18.28
N ARG A 71 26.60 -20.36 -18.91
CA ARG A 71 27.53 -19.79 -19.89
C ARG A 71 28.88 -19.44 -19.27
N VAL A 72 28.91 -18.91 -18.05
CA VAL A 72 30.17 -18.61 -17.34
C VAL A 72 30.94 -19.90 -17.07
N GLU A 73 30.27 -20.95 -16.62
CA GLU A 73 30.90 -22.26 -16.46
C GLU A 73 31.43 -22.84 -17.77
N ALA A 74 30.68 -22.67 -18.87
CA ALA A 74 31.12 -23.08 -20.20
C ALA A 74 32.37 -22.31 -20.68
N HIS A 75 32.47 -21.01 -20.38
CA HIS A 75 33.69 -20.22 -20.63
C HIS A 75 34.90 -20.74 -19.86
N LEU A 76 34.72 -21.08 -18.58
CA LEU A 76 35.80 -21.68 -17.77
C LEU A 76 36.24 -23.04 -18.32
N LYS A 77 35.28 -23.86 -18.79
CA LYS A 77 35.59 -25.13 -19.48
C LYS A 77 36.36 -24.89 -20.79
N LEU A 78 35.94 -23.93 -21.62
CA LEU A 78 36.64 -23.57 -22.85
C LEU A 78 38.08 -23.10 -22.56
N PHE A 79 38.28 -22.27 -21.53
CA PHE A 79 39.62 -21.83 -21.14
C PHE A 79 40.56 -22.99 -20.83
N ASN A 80 40.08 -23.99 -20.08
CA ASN A 80 40.85 -25.20 -19.79
C ASN A 80 41.14 -26.04 -21.04
N ILE A 81 40.21 -26.08 -22.00
CA ILE A 81 40.40 -26.77 -23.28
C ILE A 81 41.46 -26.05 -24.13
N LEU A 82 41.39 -24.71 -24.22
CA LEU A 82 42.38 -23.89 -24.94
C LEU A 82 43.79 -24.08 -24.38
N LYS A 83 43.92 -24.16 -23.04
CA LYS A 83 45.20 -24.48 -22.40
C LYS A 83 45.73 -25.85 -22.84
N LYS A 84 44.88 -26.88 -22.81
CA LYS A 84 45.26 -28.25 -23.25
C LYS A 84 45.62 -28.30 -24.73
N GLU A 85 44.91 -27.58 -25.59
CA GLU A 85 45.21 -27.48 -27.02
C GLU A 85 46.56 -26.81 -27.26
N LYS A 86 46.83 -25.70 -26.55
CA LYS A 86 48.12 -25.01 -26.62
C LYS A 86 49.26 -25.94 -26.20
N ASP A 87 49.10 -26.64 -25.08
CA ASP A 87 50.11 -27.59 -24.57
C ASP A 87 50.32 -28.75 -25.55
N ALA A 88 49.24 -29.30 -26.12
CA ALA A 88 49.31 -30.35 -27.13
C ALA A 88 49.99 -29.89 -28.42
N ASN A 89 49.72 -28.65 -28.87
CA ASN A 89 50.37 -28.07 -30.04
C ASN A 89 51.86 -27.85 -29.80
N GLN A 90 52.25 -27.33 -28.63
CA GLN A 90 53.66 -27.17 -28.27
C GLN A 90 54.39 -28.52 -28.22
N GLN A 91 53.75 -29.56 -27.69
CA GLN A 91 54.29 -30.92 -27.66
C GLN A 91 54.40 -31.53 -29.06
N LYS A 92 53.42 -31.26 -29.94
CA LYS A 92 53.45 -31.65 -31.36
C LYS A 92 54.64 -31.02 -32.10
N GLU A 93 54.83 -29.70 -31.97
CA GLU A 93 55.93 -29.00 -32.63
C GLU A 93 57.30 -29.43 -32.07
N SER A 94 57.40 -29.65 -30.76
CA SER A 94 58.62 -30.20 -30.14
C SER A 94 58.95 -31.59 -30.67
N ALA A 95 57.94 -32.45 -30.85
CA ALA A 95 58.12 -33.79 -31.42
C ALA A 95 58.56 -33.73 -32.89
N LYS A 96 57.98 -32.84 -33.70
CA LYS A 96 58.40 -32.63 -35.10
C LYS A 96 59.86 -32.21 -35.20
N TYR A 97 60.27 -31.27 -34.34
CA TYR A 97 61.66 -30.83 -34.29
C TYR A 97 62.62 -31.97 -33.90
N ALA A 98 62.25 -32.79 -32.91
CA ALA A 98 63.02 -33.96 -32.52
C ALA A 98 63.12 -35.01 -33.65
N THR A 99 62.04 -35.23 -34.41
CA THR A 99 62.05 -36.10 -35.60
C THR A 99 62.97 -35.55 -36.68
N ALA A 100 62.95 -34.25 -36.97
CA ALA A 100 63.84 -33.64 -37.96
C ALA A 100 65.33 -33.79 -37.58
N ILE A 101 65.67 -33.69 -36.29
CA ILE A 101 67.02 -33.98 -35.80
C ILE A 101 67.36 -35.47 -36.00
N ALA A 102 66.44 -36.37 -35.65
CA ALA A 102 66.65 -37.82 -35.83
C ALA A 102 66.82 -38.20 -37.32
N GLU A 103 66.08 -37.59 -38.23
CA GLU A 103 66.23 -37.76 -39.68
C GLU A 103 67.61 -37.29 -40.16
N SER A 104 68.03 -36.09 -39.73
CA SER A 104 69.36 -35.54 -40.04
C SER A 104 70.48 -36.46 -39.53
N ASN A 105 70.37 -36.95 -38.29
CA ASN A 105 71.31 -37.89 -37.69
C ASN A 105 71.34 -39.22 -38.46
N SER A 106 70.18 -39.80 -38.78
CA SER A 106 70.09 -41.03 -39.57
C SER A 106 70.79 -40.86 -40.93
N LYS A 107 70.58 -39.73 -41.61
CA LYS A 107 71.25 -39.40 -42.87
C LYS A 107 72.76 -39.26 -42.69
N ALA A 108 73.23 -38.55 -41.67
CA ALA A 108 74.64 -38.34 -41.39
C ALA A 108 75.37 -39.66 -41.08
N VAL A 109 74.77 -40.53 -40.26
CA VAL A 109 75.36 -41.82 -39.89
C VAL A 109 75.38 -42.78 -41.10
N LYS A 110 74.36 -42.77 -41.96
CA LYS A 110 74.38 -43.51 -43.24
C LYS A 110 75.49 -43.03 -44.17
N SER A 111 75.67 -41.73 -44.31
CA SER A 111 76.79 -41.16 -45.08
C SER A 111 78.15 -41.54 -44.48
N ALA A 112 78.28 -41.52 -43.14
CA ALA A 112 79.51 -41.94 -42.47
C ALA A 112 79.83 -43.43 -42.68
N LEU A 113 78.82 -44.30 -42.69
CA LEU A 113 79.00 -45.72 -43.03
C LEU A 113 79.47 -45.90 -44.48
N ALA A 114 78.85 -45.19 -45.44
CA ALA A 114 79.25 -45.24 -46.85
C ALA A 114 80.70 -44.78 -47.06
N LEU A 115 81.10 -43.68 -46.42
CA LEU A 115 82.49 -43.19 -46.45
C LEU A 115 83.46 -44.17 -45.79
N ALA A 116 83.07 -44.82 -44.69
CA ALA A 116 83.90 -45.84 -44.04
C ALA A 116 84.09 -47.08 -44.91
N GLN A 117 83.06 -47.48 -45.66
CA GLN A 117 83.14 -48.56 -46.66
C GLN A 117 84.10 -48.18 -47.80
N GLU A 118 83.94 -46.99 -48.38
CA GLU A 118 84.82 -46.50 -49.43
C GLU A 118 86.27 -46.40 -48.98
N ALA A 119 86.52 -45.89 -47.76
CA ALA A 119 87.85 -45.83 -47.17
C ALA A 119 88.45 -47.23 -46.95
N SER A 120 87.65 -48.20 -46.48
CA SER A 120 88.08 -49.59 -46.33
C SER A 120 88.50 -50.20 -47.67
N ASP A 121 87.69 -50.00 -48.72
CA ASP A 121 87.94 -50.49 -50.07
C ASP A 121 89.16 -49.81 -50.72
N ALA A 122 89.35 -48.51 -50.47
CA ALA A 122 90.53 -47.78 -50.91
C ALA A 122 91.80 -48.30 -50.23
N MET A 123 91.75 -48.59 -48.92
CA MET A 123 92.86 -49.20 -48.19
C MET A 123 93.18 -50.61 -48.72
N ASP A 124 92.16 -51.43 -49.02
CA ASP A 124 92.38 -52.76 -49.61
C ASP A 124 93.04 -52.67 -50.99
N ARG A 125 92.60 -51.74 -51.84
CA ARG A 125 93.23 -51.44 -53.14
C ARG A 125 94.68 -50.98 -52.97
N PHE A 126 94.96 -50.12 -51.99
CA PHE A 126 96.30 -49.59 -51.72
C PHE A 126 97.27 -50.67 -51.24
N VAL A 127 96.85 -51.54 -50.31
CA VAL A 127 97.67 -52.68 -49.84
C VAL A 127 97.98 -53.65 -50.97
N HIS A 128 97.00 -53.91 -51.83
CA HIS A 128 97.21 -54.78 -52.98
C HIS A 128 98.26 -54.22 -53.95
N ALA A 129 98.26 -52.90 -54.14
CA ALA A 129 99.26 -52.21 -54.95
C ALA A 129 100.63 -52.03 -54.26
N ASN A 130 100.69 -52.05 -52.92
CA ASN A 130 101.89 -51.79 -52.12
C ASN A 130 102.04 -52.83 -50.99
N PRO A 131 102.58 -54.03 -51.27
CA PRO A 131 102.60 -55.14 -50.31
C PRO A 131 103.41 -54.89 -49.03
N THR A 132 104.35 -53.93 -49.07
CA THR A 132 105.19 -53.52 -47.93
C THR A 132 104.56 -52.43 -47.07
N ALA A 133 103.42 -51.86 -47.47
CA ALA A 133 102.76 -50.79 -46.73
C ALA A 133 102.01 -51.34 -45.51
N SER A 134 102.26 -50.74 -44.34
CA SER A 134 101.53 -51.05 -43.11
C SER A 134 100.27 -50.18 -43.02
N VAL A 135 99.10 -50.80 -43.20
CA VAL A 135 97.80 -50.16 -42.91
C VAL A 135 97.03 -50.95 -41.85
N VAL A 136 95.91 -50.39 -41.42
CA VAL A 136 94.98 -51.02 -40.48
C VAL A 136 94.52 -52.39 -41.01
N GLY A 137 94.75 -53.43 -40.20
CA GLY A 137 94.45 -54.82 -40.59
C GLY A 137 92.97 -55.07 -40.85
N ARG A 138 92.68 -56.07 -41.71
CA ARG A 138 91.31 -56.43 -42.15
C ARG A 138 90.32 -56.60 -40.98
N ALA A 139 90.75 -57.25 -39.89
CA ALA A 139 89.93 -57.47 -38.71
C ALA A 139 89.54 -56.18 -37.98
N THR A 140 90.37 -55.14 -38.03
CA THR A 140 90.07 -53.84 -37.41
C THR A 140 89.13 -53.02 -38.29
N LYS A 141 89.34 -53.02 -39.62
CA LYS A 141 88.40 -52.39 -40.57
C LYS A 141 87.00 -52.98 -40.47
N GLN A 142 86.90 -54.32 -40.42
CA GLN A 142 85.61 -55.00 -40.27
C GLN A 142 84.90 -54.62 -38.96
N ARG A 143 85.64 -54.52 -37.85
CA ARG A 143 85.07 -54.07 -36.56
C ARG A 143 84.52 -52.65 -36.65
N MET A 144 85.26 -51.72 -37.27
CA MET A 144 84.79 -50.34 -37.46
C MET A 144 83.52 -50.29 -38.33
N LEU A 145 83.44 -51.10 -39.39
CA LEU A 145 82.25 -51.17 -40.25
C LEU A 145 81.03 -51.75 -39.50
N VAL A 146 81.23 -52.78 -38.68
CA VAL A 146 80.16 -53.35 -37.84
C VAL A 146 79.66 -52.34 -36.80
N GLU A 147 80.56 -51.60 -36.17
CA GLU A 147 80.22 -50.55 -35.21
C GLU A 147 79.43 -49.41 -35.89
N ARG A 148 79.85 -48.97 -37.08
CA ARG A 148 79.11 -47.99 -37.89
C ARG A 148 77.75 -48.49 -38.37
N ALA A 149 77.63 -49.78 -38.71
CA ALA A 149 76.34 -50.38 -39.04
C ALA A 149 75.40 -50.43 -37.83
N ALA A 150 75.93 -50.67 -36.63
CA ALA A 150 75.17 -50.59 -35.38
C ALA A 150 74.72 -49.14 -35.08
N ASP A 151 75.58 -48.14 -35.34
CA ASP A 151 75.21 -46.72 -35.24
C ASP A 151 74.03 -46.38 -36.17
N VAL A 152 74.07 -46.85 -37.44
CA VAL A 152 72.97 -46.63 -38.40
C VAL A 152 71.67 -47.21 -37.86
N LYS A 153 71.70 -48.47 -37.42
CA LYS A 153 70.51 -49.14 -36.89
C LYS A 153 69.93 -48.38 -35.69
N LYS A 154 70.79 -47.94 -34.76
CA LYS A 154 70.37 -47.14 -33.61
C LYS A 154 69.70 -45.82 -34.04
N ALA A 155 70.27 -45.13 -35.03
CA ALA A 155 69.70 -43.88 -35.55
C ALA A 155 68.36 -44.10 -36.28
N GLU A 156 68.19 -45.24 -36.96
CA GLU A 156 66.90 -45.62 -37.57
C GLU A 156 65.84 -45.97 -36.51
N ASP A 157 66.20 -46.74 -35.49
CA ASP A 157 65.31 -47.06 -34.36
C ASP A 157 64.87 -45.79 -33.62
N ASP A 158 65.79 -44.84 -33.40
CA ASP A 158 65.51 -43.54 -32.80
C ASP A 158 64.56 -42.71 -33.69
N LEU A 159 64.78 -42.70 -35.01
CA LEU A 159 63.90 -42.02 -35.96
C LEU A 159 62.48 -42.61 -35.95
N GLU A 160 62.34 -43.94 -35.98
CA GLU A 160 61.03 -44.60 -35.94
C GLU A 160 60.28 -44.25 -34.63
N LYS A 161 61.01 -44.24 -33.51
CA LYS A 161 60.45 -43.85 -32.21
C LYS A 161 59.95 -42.40 -32.19
N GLN A 162 60.70 -41.47 -32.78
CA GLN A 162 60.28 -40.06 -32.86
C GLN A 162 59.09 -39.88 -33.82
N SER A 163 59.06 -40.57 -34.96
CA SER A 163 57.92 -40.54 -35.88
C SER A 163 56.62 -41.04 -35.24
N LYS A 164 56.67 -42.16 -34.48
CA LYS A 164 55.51 -42.64 -33.70
C LYS A 164 55.07 -41.64 -32.62
N LEU A 165 56.01 -40.93 -32.01
CA LEU A 165 55.70 -39.89 -31.03
C LEU A 165 54.98 -38.70 -31.69
N VAL A 166 55.43 -38.25 -32.87
CA VAL A 166 54.77 -37.19 -33.64
C VAL A 166 53.32 -37.57 -33.96
N GLU A 167 53.07 -38.77 -34.47
CA GLU A 167 51.73 -39.25 -34.78
C GLU A 167 50.82 -39.22 -33.55
N LYS A 168 51.33 -39.70 -32.40
CA LYS A 168 50.61 -39.64 -31.13
C LYS A 168 50.26 -38.19 -30.74
N ARG A 169 51.22 -37.27 -30.79
CA ARG A 169 51.01 -35.85 -30.44
C ARG A 169 50.06 -35.14 -31.40
N GLU A 170 50.10 -35.51 -32.67
CA GLU A 170 49.17 -34.98 -33.67
C GLU A 170 47.73 -35.42 -33.42
N ASN A 171 47.52 -36.67 -33.01
CA ASN A 171 46.20 -37.15 -32.61
C ASN A 171 45.70 -36.48 -31.32
N GLU A 172 46.57 -36.28 -30.32
CA GLU A 172 46.25 -35.52 -29.10
C GLU A 172 45.83 -34.08 -29.43
N TYR A 173 46.55 -33.40 -30.31
CA TYR A 173 46.20 -32.06 -30.79
C TYR A 173 44.86 -32.03 -31.53
N LYS A 174 44.62 -32.98 -32.45
CA LYS A 174 43.34 -33.07 -33.19
C LYS A 174 42.15 -33.25 -32.24
N ALA A 175 42.30 -34.11 -31.23
CA ALA A 175 41.26 -34.31 -30.22
C ALA A 175 41.03 -33.04 -29.39
N ALA A 176 42.09 -32.34 -28.97
CA ALA A 176 41.97 -31.08 -28.23
C ALA A 176 41.28 -29.98 -29.05
N ASN A 177 41.67 -29.80 -30.32
CA ASN A 177 41.03 -28.83 -31.23
C ASN A 177 39.56 -29.17 -31.50
N SER A 178 39.23 -30.47 -31.68
CA SER A 178 37.82 -30.87 -31.85
C SER A 178 36.97 -30.54 -30.61
N ASN A 179 37.53 -30.75 -29.41
CA ASN A 179 36.85 -30.36 -28.16
C ASN A 179 36.69 -28.84 -28.04
N ARG A 180 37.66 -28.05 -28.50
CA ARG A 180 37.55 -26.58 -28.56
C ARG A 180 36.34 -26.17 -29.41
N ILE A 181 36.26 -26.69 -30.64
CA ILE A 181 35.18 -26.34 -31.58
C ILE A 181 33.80 -26.66 -31.00
N LEU A 182 33.64 -27.81 -30.34
CA LEU A 182 32.38 -28.17 -29.68
C LEU A 182 32.04 -27.24 -28.52
N ALA A 183 33.03 -26.84 -27.72
CA ALA A 183 32.84 -25.91 -26.61
C ALA A 183 32.49 -24.49 -27.11
N GLU A 184 33.11 -24.02 -28.19
CA GLU A 184 32.76 -22.74 -28.83
C GLU A 184 31.34 -22.74 -29.37
N LYS A 185 30.91 -23.83 -30.02
CA LYS A 185 29.53 -23.96 -30.49
C LYS A 185 28.53 -23.92 -29.34
N SER A 186 28.80 -24.63 -28.24
CA SER A 186 27.96 -24.59 -27.05
C SER A 186 27.86 -23.18 -26.45
N LEU A 187 28.93 -22.39 -26.50
CA LEU A 187 28.90 -20.99 -26.05
C LEU A 187 28.04 -20.11 -26.96
N GLN A 188 28.09 -20.33 -28.27
CA GLN A 188 27.23 -19.64 -29.22
C GLN A 188 25.75 -19.96 -28.96
N ASP A 189 25.42 -21.24 -28.73
CA ASP A 189 24.05 -21.66 -28.39
C ASP A 189 23.55 -20.95 -27.11
N PHE A 190 24.42 -20.78 -26.09
CA PHE A 190 24.08 -20.01 -24.90
C PHE A 190 23.89 -18.50 -25.17
N GLU A 191 24.65 -17.90 -26.09
CA GLU A 191 24.47 -16.48 -26.47
C GLU A 191 23.12 -16.25 -27.16
N GLU A 192 22.71 -17.17 -28.04
CA GLU A 192 21.40 -17.15 -28.68
C GLU A 192 20.28 -17.28 -27.63
N GLN A 193 20.39 -18.25 -26.72
CA GLN A 193 19.42 -18.42 -25.62
C GLN A 193 19.34 -17.20 -24.70
N ILE A 194 20.46 -16.58 -24.33
CA ILE A 194 20.48 -15.34 -23.54
C ILE A 194 19.75 -14.22 -24.28
N THR A 195 19.90 -14.13 -25.59
CA THR A 195 19.22 -13.11 -26.40
C THR A 195 17.71 -13.31 -26.39
N ILE A 196 17.25 -14.55 -26.55
CA ILE A 196 15.84 -14.94 -26.48
C ILE A 196 15.27 -14.62 -25.08
N GLU A 197 15.93 -15.06 -24.01
CA GLU A 197 15.41 -14.86 -22.66
C GLU A 197 15.45 -13.39 -22.21
N LYS A 198 16.44 -12.60 -22.66
CA LYS A 198 16.42 -11.14 -22.47
C LYS A 198 15.19 -10.51 -23.12
N GLN A 199 14.80 -10.98 -24.30
CA GLN A 199 13.61 -10.50 -24.98
C GLN A 199 12.34 -10.91 -24.22
N ASN A 200 12.25 -12.16 -23.74
CA ASN A 200 11.15 -12.62 -22.90
C ASN A 200 10.97 -11.75 -21.65
N VAL A 201 12.07 -11.48 -20.92
CA VAL A 201 12.06 -10.59 -19.74
C VAL A 201 11.56 -9.19 -20.11
N LYS A 202 12.01 -8.64 -21.24
CA LYS A 202 11.58 -7.31 -21.73
C LYS A 202 10.08 -7.28 -22.07
N ASP A 203 9.57 -8.33 -22.70
CA ASP A 203 8.16 -8.43 -23.08
C ASP A 203 7.27 -8.63 -21.84
N SER A 204 7.69 -9.49 -20.91
CA SER A 204 7.02 -9.69 -19.61
C SER A 204 7.00 -8.39 -18.80
N ARG A 205 8.10 -7.63 -18.77
CA ARG A 205 8.17 -6.32 -18.10
C ARG A 205 7.23 -5.30 -18.76
N SER A 206 7.21 -5.22 -20.08
CA SER A 206 6.34 -4.29 -20.81
C SER A 206 4.86 -4.57 -20.56
N LYS A 207 4.46 -5.86 -20.49
CA LYS A 207 3.10 -6.27 -20.12
C LYS A 207 2.76 -5.90 -18.68
N LEU A 208 3.71 -6.07 -17.76
CA LEU A 208 3.53 -5.69 -16.36
C LEU A 208 3.30 -4.18 -16.22
N ASP A 209 4.16 -3.36 -16.84
CA ASP A 209 4.06 -1.90 -16.78
C ASP A 209 2.73 -1.41 -17.42
N ALA A 210 2.25 -2.07 -18.49
CA ALA A 210 0.95 -1.77 -19.08
C ALA A 210 -0.21 -2.06 -18.11
N LYS A 211 -0.16 -3.20 -17.39
CA LYS A 211 -1.17 -3.54 -16.38
C LYS A 211 -1.14 -2.63 -15.16
N GLU A 212 0.04 -2.19 -14.74
CA GLU A 212 0.20 -1.23 -13.66
C GLU A 212 -0.46 0.12 -14.01
N LYS A 213 -0.31 0.59 -15.25
CA LYS A 213 -1.04 1.77 -15.74
C LYS A 213 -2.56 1.58 -15.76
N GLU A 214 -3.04 0.40 -16.18
CA GLU A 214 -4.48 0.08 -16.13
C GLU A 214 -5.03 0.11 -14.69
N ILE A 215 -4.26 -0.40 -13.72
CA ILE A 215 -4.61 -0.36 -12.30
C ILE A 215 -4.72 1.09 -11.81
N GLN A 216 -3.69 1.92 -12.06
CA GLN A 216 -3.67 3.33 -11.66
C GLN A 216 -4.86 4.12 -12.20
N GLU A 217 -5.24 3.87 -13.45
CA GLU A 217 -6.41 4.50 -14.08
C GLU A 217 -7.73 4.05 -13.42
N VAL A 218 -7.87 2.77 -13.07
CA VAL A 218 -9.06 2.27 -12.36
C VAL A 218 -9.13 2.82 -10.94
N GLU A 219 -8.01 2.89 -10.22
CA GLU A 219 -7.94 3.50 -8.89
C GLU A 219 -8.28 4.99 -8.91
N LYS A 220 -7.83 5.70 -9.95
CA LYS A 220 -8.21 7.09 -10.18
C LYS A 220 -9.72 7.24 -10.35
N ARG A 221 -10.35 6.42 -11.19
CA ARG A 221 -11.81 6.42 -11.37
C ARG A 221 -12.56 6.09 -10.09
N ILE A 222 -12.08 5.14 -9.30
CA ILE A 222 -12.67 4.81 -8.00
C ILE A 222 -12.64 6.03 -7.07
N ARG A 223 -11.53 6.76 -7.01
CA ARG A 223 -11.42 8.00 -6.20
C ARG A 223 -12.39 9.08 -6.69
N GLU A 224 -12.51 9.27 -8.00
CA GLU A 224 -13.45 10.23 -8.60
C GLU A 224 -14.91 9.87 -8.27
N ILE A 225 -15.27 8.58 -8.36
CA ILE A 225 -16.62 8.09 -8.01
C ILE A 225 -16.91 8.28 -6.51
N LEU A 226 -15.96 7.96 -5.63
CA LEU A 226 -16.13 8.14 -4.18
C LEU A 226 -16.34 9.62 -3.80
N ALA A 227 -15.59 10.53 -4.42
CA ALA A 227 -15.80 11.97 -4.22
C ALA A 227 -17.17 12.43 -4.77
N GLY A 228 -17.62 11.83 -5.87
CA GLY A 228 -18.96 12.02 -6.42
C GLY A 228 -20.05 11.58 -5.44
N ILE A 229 -19.92 10.39 -4.86
CA ILE A 229 -20.83 9.86 -3.83
C ILE A 229 -20.89 10.80 -2.63
N GLU A 230 -19.75 11.22 -2.07
CA GLU A 230 -19.71 12.13 -0.93
C GLU A 230 -20.45 13.45 -1.21
N THR A 231 -20.27 14.01 -2.41
CA THR A 231 -20.97 15.24 -2.84
C THR A 231 -22.49 15.02 -2.95
N ILE A 232 -22.92 13.86 -3.43
CA ILE A 232 -24.35 13.54 -3.55
C ILE A 232 -24.95 13.25 -2.18
N GLU A 233 -24.26 12.54 -1.28
CA GLU A 233 -24.70 12.28 0.09
C GLU A 233 -24.89 13.59 0.88
N GLN A 234 -23.96 14.55 0.75
CA GLN A 234 -24.10 15.87 1.35
C GLN A 234 -25.36 16.59 0.85
N LYS A 235 -25.56 16.65 -0.48
CA LYS A 235 -26.78 17.24 -1.07
C LYS A 235 -28.06 16.52 -0.65
N HIS A 236 -28.01 15.20 -0.57
CA HIS A 236 -29.13 14.39 -0.13
C HIS A 236 -29.53 14.71 1.31
N GLN A 237 -28.52 14.89 2.19
CA GLN A 237 -28.75 15.29 3.57
C GLN A 237 -29.31 16.71 3.67
N GLU A 238 -28.76 17.68 2.92
CA GLU A 238 -29.30 19.04 2.84
C GLU A 238 -30.77 19.06 2.39
N LEU A 239 -31.14 18.22 1.41
CA LEU A 239 -32.52 18.08 0.95
C LEU A 239 -33.43 17.45 2.02
N LYS A 240 -32.94 16.47 2.78
CA LYS A 240 -33.68 15.87 3.91
C LYS A 240 -33.94 16.89 5.01
N ASP A 241 -32.92 17.68 5.36
CA ASP A 241 -33.04 18.72 6.38
C ASP A 241 -34.03 19.80 5.91
N LYS A 242 -33.90 20.26 4.65
CA LYS A 242 -34.84 21.21 4.06
C LYS A 242 -36.28 20.68 4.01
N LYS A 243 -36.48 19.39 3.73
CA LYS A 243 -37.79 18.74 3.78
C LYS A 243 -38.36 18.74 5.19
N ALA A 244 -37.54 18.44 6.20
CA ALA A 244 -37.96 18.44 7.60
C ALA A 244 -38.39 19.85 8.04
N ASP A 245 -37.61 20.87 7.68
CA ASP A 245 -37.93 22.28 7.97
C ASP A 245 -39.25 22.72 7.33
N LEU A 246 -39.44 22.45 6.03
CA LEU A 246 -40.69 22.78 5.33
C LEU A 246 -41.89 21.99 5.87
N SER A 247 -41.69 20.74 6.29
CA SER A 247 -42.76 19.95 6.91
C SER A 247 -43.17 20.53 8.26
N ASN A 248 -42.20 20.96 9.08
CA ASN A 248 -42.44 21.64 10.34
C ASN A 248 -43.17 22.98 10.12
N GLU A 249 -42.75 23.78 9.15
CA GLU A 249 -43.40 25.04 8.78
C GLU A 249 -44.84 24.82 8.29
N MET A 250 -45.06 23.82 7.44
CA MET A 250 -46.40 23.45 6.97
C MET A 250 -47.31 23.00 8.13
N ASN A 251 -46.79 22.25 9.10
CA ASN A 251 -47.52 21.84 10.29
C ASN A 251 -47.88 23.04 11.17
N LEU A 252 -46.96 23.99 11.37
CA LEU A 252 -47.22 25.24 12.09
C LEU A 252 -48.31 26.06 11.37
N ARG A 253 -48.23 26.22 10.05
CA ARG A 253 -49.23 26.97 9.28
C ARG A 253 -50.62 26.31 9.35
N LYS A 254 -50.67 24.97 9.39
CA LYS A 254 -51.91 24.21 9.59
C LYS A 254 -52.49 24.43 10.98
N GLN A 255 -51.66 24.47 12.02
CA GLN A 255 -52.10 24.80 13.38
C GLN A 255 -52.64 26.23 13.46
N GLU A 256 -51.95 27.21 12.87
CA GLU A 256 -52.42 28.60 12.81
C GLU A 256 -53.76 28.72 12.08
N MET A 257 -53.93 28.05 10.93
CA MET A 257 -55.21 28.00 10.23
C MET A 257 -56.32 27.38 11.07
N THR A 258 -56.01 26.36 11.87
CA THR A 258 -56.97 25.72 12.78
C THR A 258 -57.37 26.66 13.92
N LEU A 259 -56.41 27.39 14.49
CA LEU A 259 -56.66 28.42 15.50
C LEU A 259 -57.48 29.58 14.96
N ASP A 260 -57.17 30.06 13.75
CA ASP A 260 -57.94 31.09 13.06
C ASP A 260 -59.37 30.64 12.79
N GLN A 261 -59.57 29.36 12.39
CA GLN A 261 -60.90 28.78 12.21
C GLN A 261 -61.67 28.73 13.53
N HIS A 262 -61.05 28.25 14.61
CA HIS A 262 -61.69 28.24 15.94
C HIS A 262 -62.05 29.65 16.42
N ARG A 263 -61.19 30.65 16.18
CA ARG A 263 -61.49 32.05 16.47
C ARG A 263 -62.68 32.56 15.67
N LEU A 264 -62.76 32.22 14.38
CA LEU A 264 -63.90 32.57 13.53
C LEU A 264 -65.20 31.90 14.01
N ASP A 265 -65.16 30.62 14.37
CA ASP A 265 -66.32 29.89 14.89
C ASP A 265 -66.79 30.47 16.23
N PHE A 266 -65.84 30.83 17.11
CA PHE A 266 -66.13 31.52 18.37
C PHE A 266 -66.79 32.88 18.14
N LEU A 267 -66.24 33.69 17.23
CA LEU A 267 -66.84 34.98 16.86
C LEU A 267 -68.23 34.81 16.24
N ALA A 268 -68.42 33.82 15.36
CA ALA A 268 -69.70 33.51 14.76
C ALA A 268 -70.74 33.07 15.80
N ASN A 269 -70.33 32.27 16.79
CA ASN A 269 -71.19 31.87 17.91
C ASN A 269 -71.54 33.07 18.81
N ASN A 270 -70.58 33.97 19.09
CA ASN A 270 -70.85 35.20 19.82
C ASN A 270 -71.82 36.10 19.06
N ILE A 271 -71.68 36.23 17.74
CA ILE A 271 -72.63 36.98 16.90
C ILE A 271 -74.03 36.37 17.02
N LYS A 272 -74.18 35.05 16.90
CA LYS A 272 -75.48 34.38 17.10
C LYS A 272 -76.05 34.61 18.50
N HIS A 273 -75.20 34.59 19.53
CA HIS A 273 -75.61 34.88 20.91
C HIS A 273 -76.11 36.32 21.05
N TYR A 274 -75.37 37.31 20.54
CA TYR A 274 -75.79 38.71 20.54
C TYR A 274 -77.04 38.96 19.68
N GLU A 275 -77.20 38.25 18.56
CA GLU A 275 -78.43 38.29 17.76
C GLU A 275 -79.64 37.74 18.55
N ALA A 276 -79.44 36.67 19.33
CA ALA A 276 -80.46 36.11 20.21
C ALA A 276 -80.80 37.07 21.36
N GLU A 277 -79.81 37.68 22.01
CA GLU A 277 -80.02 38.72 23.04
C GLU A 277 -80.75 39.94 22.46
N LEU A 278 -80.36 40.41 21.28
CA LEU A 278 -81.02 41.51 20.57
C LEU A 278 -82.50 41.18 20.30
N ASN A 279 -82.79 39.96 19.86
CA ASN A 279 -84.16 39.51 19.62
C ASN A 279 -84.95 39.39 20.94
N GLY A 280 -84.33 38.92 22.01
CA GLY A 280 -84.90 38.92 23.36
C GLY A 280 -85.24 40.34 23.85
N LEU A 281 -84.34 41.30 23.67
CA LEU A 281 -84.55 42.71 24.00
C LEU A 281 -85.66 43.35 23.15
N LYS A 282 -85.76 43.00 21.86
CA LYS A 282 -86.87 43.43 21.00
C LYS A 282 -88.21 42.89 21.51
N SER A 283 -88.26 41.64 21.95
CA SER A 283 -89.45 41.04 22.57
C SER A 283 -89.81 41.76 23.87
N LEU A 284 -88.84 41.94 24.76
CA LEU A 284 -89.04 42.64 26.04
C LEU A 284 -89.51 44.08 25.83
N LYS A 285 -89.00 44.78 24.82
CA LYS A 285 -89.46 46.12 24.43
C LYS A 285 -90.91 46.10 23.92
N ALA A 286 -91.29 45.07 23.15
CA ALA A 286 -92.66 44.90 22.70
C ALA A 286 -93.61 44.65 23.89
N ASP A 287 -93.20 43.80 24.83
CA ASP A 287 -93.94 43.49 26.06
C ASP A 287 -94.08 44.72 26.97
N LEU A 288 -93.00 45.49 27.16
CA LEU A 288 -93.04 46.74 27.93
C LEU A 288 -93.90 47.82 27.26
N ASN A 289 -93.92 47.88 25.93
CA ASN A 289 -94.84 48.76 25.21
C ASN A 289 -96.30 48.30 25.37
N ALA A 290 -96.56 46.99 25.37
CA ALA A 290 -97.88 46.45 25.65
C ALA A 290 -98.33 46.80 27.08
N GLN A 291 -97.48 46.57 28.09
CA GLN A 291 -97.74 46.95 29.48
C GLN A 291 -97.92 48.46 29.67
N ARG A 292 -97.13 49.29 28.98
CA ARG A 292 -97.29 50.75 28.99
C ARG A 292 -98.66 51.16 28.44
N ASN A 293 -99.08 50.59 27.31
CA ASN A 293 -100.40 50.87 26.73
C ASN A 293 -101.54 50.41 27.64
N GLU A 294 -101.34 49.32 28.38
CA GLU A 294 -102.30 48.80 29.36
C GLU A 294 -102.38 49.71 30.60
N LYS A 295 -101.24 50.17 31.12
CA LYS A 295 -101.19 51.17 32.21
C LYS A 295 -101.72 52.55 31.80
N GLN A 296 -101.55 52.95 30.55
CA GLN A 296 -102.16 54.17 29.99
C GLN A 296 -103.69 54.05 29.99
N LYS A 297 -104.25 52.90 29.60
CA LYS A 297 -105.70 52.62 29.69
C LYS A 297 -106.22 52.55 31.13
N GLU A 298 -105.44 52.00 32.07
CA GLU A 298 -105.79 52.04 33.50
C GLU A 298 -105.76 53.47 34.07
N HIS A 299 -104.79 54.29 33.67
CA HIS A 299 -104.70 55.69 34.07
C HIS A 299 -105.86 56.54 33.49
N GLU A 300 -106.26 56.30 32.24
CA GLU A 300 -107.45 56.93 31.64
C GLU A 300 -108.75 56.52 32.35
N ARG A 301 -108.87 55.26 32.81
CA ARG A 301 -109.98 54.81 33.67
C ARG A 301 -109.94 55.46 35.06
N PHE A 302 -108.76 55.66 35.63
CA PHE A 302 -108.58 56.28 36.95
C PHE A 302 -108.90 57.79 36.94
N VAL A 303 -108.60 58.49 35.84
CA VAL A 303 -108.89 59.94 35.67
C VAL A 303 -110.40 60.23 35.49
N GLN A 304 -111.22 59.25 35.08
CA GLN A 304 -112.68 59.42 34.98
C GLN A 304 -113.46 59.17 36.28
N LEU A 305 -112.83 58.61 37.34
CA LEU A 305 -113.56 58.02 38.47
C LEU A 305 -113.47 58.78 39.82
N MET A 306 -112.84 59.95 39.89
CA MET A 306 -112.59 60.64 41.18
C MET A 306 -113.19 62.06 41.27
N ARG A 307 -114.53 62.14 41.42
CA ARG A 307 -115.24 63.20 42.15
C ARG A 307 -116.33 62.54 43.01
N VAL A 308 -116.24 62.69 44.33
CA VAL A 308 -117.06 62.06 45.40
C VAL A 308 -117.33 63.18 46.44
N PRO A 309 -118.46 63.32 47.19
CA PRO A 309 -118.96 62.36 48.21
C PRO A 309 -120.51 62.34 48.44
N THR A 310 -121.17 61.51 49.27
CA THR A 310 -120.99 61.18 50.70
C THR A 310 -122.05 60.14 51.18
N ILE A 311 -121.71 59.29 52.18
CA ILE A 311 -122.45 58.85 53.41
C ILE A 311 -123.71 57.90 53.40
N ASN A 312 -123.75 57.05 54.48
CA ASN A 312 -124.86 56.30 55.17
C ASN A 312 -125.24 54.88 54.67
N GLU A 313 -125.58 53.84 55.47
CA GLU A 313 -125.69 53.57 56.93
C GLU A 313 -126.13 52.08 57.16
N ILE A 314 -125.99 51.55 58.40
CA ILE A 314 -126.83 50.52 59.12
C ILE A 314 -126.60 49.00 58.83
N ARG A 315 -126.00 48.24 59.79
CA ARG A 315 -126.55 47.25 60.81
C ARG A 315 -127.11 45.92 60.19
N ALA A 316 -127.08 44.72 60.79
CA ALA A 316 -126.90 44.23 62.17
C ALA A 316 -126.63 42.68 62.18
N THR A 317 -125.94 42.17 63.23
CA THR A 317 -126.14 40.94 64.08
C THR A 317 -126.65 39.61 63.49
N ASP A 318 -126.30 38.38 63.94
CA ASP A 318 -126.19 37.77 65.30
C ASP A 318 -125.36 36.44 65.22
N TRP A 319 -124.45 36.10 66.15
CA TRP A 319 -124.56 35.34 67.43
C TRP A 319 -124.80 33.82 67.36
N SER A 320 -124.06 33.10 68.23
CA SER A 320 -124.36 31.80 68.91
C SER A 320 -123.19 30.83 68.81
N THR A 321 -122.62 30.24 69.87
CA THR A 321 -122.99 30.20 71.29
C THR A 321 -121.82 29.67 72.11
N GLU A 322 -121.61 30.29 73.25
CA GLU A 322 -120.67 29.92 74.29
C GLU A 322 -121.46 29.53 75.53
N VAL A 323 -121.47 28.23 75.88
CA VAL A 323 -121.84 27.74 77.20
C VAL A 323 -121.10 26.42 77.43
N ASP A 324 -119.92 26.48 78.03
CA ASP A 324 -119.36 25.45 78.95
C ASP A 324 -118.05 25.94 79.66
N ASN A 325 -117.83 27.25 79.72
CA ASN A 325 -116.58 27.87 80.19
C ASN A 325 -116.47 28.13 81.70
N ARG A 326 -117.14 27.34 82.56
CA ARG A 326 -116.96 27.49 84.02
C ARG A 326 -116.64 26.22 84.81
N ARG A 327 -116.37 25.11 84.11
CA ARG A 327 -115.95 23.84 84.75
C ARG A 327 -114.53 23.38 84.36
N ILE A 328 -113.95 23.98 83.31
CA ILE A 328 -112.63 23.61 82.75
C ILE A 328 -111.47 24.44 83.36
N GLU A 329 -111.75 25.57 84.00
CA GLU A 329 -110.70 26.48 84.52
C GLU A 329 -109.89 25.94 85.71
N SER A 330 -110.33 24.86 86.38
CA SER A 330 -109.54 24.19 87.44
C SER A 330 -108.67 23.02 86.94
N GLU A 331 -108.92 22.48 85.75
CA GLU A 331 -108.12 21.38 85.15
C GLU A 331 -106.99 21.91 84.25
N ILE A 332 -107.12 23.15 83.75
CA ILE A 332 -106.10 23.83 82.92
C ILE A 332 -104.85 24.25 83.72
N PHE A 333 -104.92 24.35 85.05
CA PHE A 333 -103.76 24.74 85.86
C PHE A 333 -102.73 23.61 86.01
N GLU A 334 -103.15 22.35 86.04
CA GLU A 334 -102.24 21.20 86.14
C GLU A 334 -101.66 20.79 84.77
N LEU A 335 -102.43 20.90 83.67
CA LEU A 335 -101.94 20.60 82.31
C LEU A 335 -100.97 21.65 81.74
N LYS A 336 -101.01 22.91 82.23
CA LYS A 336 -100.02 23.95 81.86
C LYS A 336 -98.62 23.70 82.44
N ALA A 337 -98.50 22.91 83.50
CA ALA A 337 -97.21 22.56 84.09
C ALA A 337 -96.50 21.43 83.29
N GLU A 338 -97.26 20.47 82.74
CA GLU A 338 -96.73 19.41 81.88
C GLU A 338 -96.40 19.89 80.45
N ASP A 339 -97.19 20.80 79.87
CA ASP A 339 -96.94 21.36 78.53
C ASP A 339 -95.64 22.20 78.45
N ASN A 340 -95.30 22.89 79.54
CA ASN A 340 -94.04 23.63 79.63
C ASN A 340 -92.81 22.70 79.72
N GLN A 341 -92.91 21.54 80.38
CA GLN A 341 -91.80 20.56 80.41
C GLN A 341 -91.63 19.85 79.06
N LEU A 342 -92.73 19.60 78.34
CA LEU A 342 -92.70 19.03 76.98
C LEU A 342 -92.13 20.01 75.95
N ASN A 343 -92.44 21.32 76.04
CA ASN A 343 -91.87 22.32 75.15
C ASN A 343 -90.36 22.49 75.35
N VAL A 344 -89.86 22.46 76.58
CA VAL A 344 -88.41 22.51 76.85
C VAL A 344 -87.69 21.27 76.28
N ARG A 345 -88.30 20.08 76.37
CA ARG A 345 -87.76 18.86 75.75
C ARG A 345 -87.78 18.91 74.22
N LYS A 346 -88.83 19.47 73.62
CA LYS A 346 -88.95 19.66 72.16
C LYS A 346 -87.90 20.63 71.63
N GLU A 347 -87.68 21.75 72.29
CA GLU A 347 -86.63 22.71 71.92
C GLU A 347 -85.22 22.11 72.06
N THR A 348 -84.99 21.29 73.08
CA THR A 348 -83.71 20.60 73.28
C THR A 348 -83.44 19.57 72.17
N LEU A 349 -84.46 18.81 71.77
CA LEU A 349 -84.36 17.86 70.65
C LEU A 349 -84.16 18.57 69.30
N GLN A 350 -84.81 19.71 69.05
CA GLN A 350 -84.59 20.51 67.84
C GLN A 350 -83.17 21.06 67.75
N ARG A 351 -82.57 21.51 68.87
CA ARG A 351 -81.16 21.91 68.91
C ARG A 351 -80.21 20.75 68.62
N LEU A 352 -80.48 19.56 69.18
CA LEU A 352 -79.68 18.37 68.92
C LEU A 352 -79.76 17.92 67.44
N ILE A 353 -80.95 17.99 66.83
CA ILE A 353 -81.13 17.70 65.39
C ILE A 353 -80.33 18.67 64.53
N GLN A 354 -80.35 19.97 64.83
CA GLN A 354 -79.55 20.96 64.10
C GLN A 354 -78.03 20.71 64.25
N ILE A 355 -77.57 20.36 65.46
CA ILE A 355 -76.16 20.03 65.69
C ILE A 355 -75.76 18.78 64.89
N ILE A 356 -76.58 17.72 64.88
CA ILE A 356 -76.31 16.49 64.12
C ILE A 356 -76.29 16.77 62.61
N SER A 357 -77.26 17.52 62.08
CA SER A 357 -77.26 17.89 60.66
C SER A 357 -76.05 18.73 60.27
N SER A 358 -75.63 19.68 61.12
CA SER A 358 -74.42 20.48 60.85
C SER A 358 -73.14 19.62 60.86
N LYS A 359 -73.03 18.66 61.79
CA LYS A 359 -71.89 17.74 61.86
C LYS A 359 -71.86 16.77 60.68
N ASN A 360 -73.01 16.23 60.26
CA ASN A 360 -73.09 15.35 59.11
C ASN A 360 -72.74 16.07 57.80
N ASN A 361 -73.16 17.32 57.63
CA ASN A 361 -72.78 18.11 56.45
C ASN A 361 -71.27 18.42 56.44
N ASN A 362 -70.67 18.70 57.60
CA ASN A 362 -69.22 18.92 57.68
C ASN A 362 -68.42 17.64 57.42
N LEU A 363 -68.89 16.47 57.88
CA LEU A 363 -68.26 15.18 57.58
C LEU A 363 -68.40 14.80 56.10
N ALA A 364 -69.57 15.04 55.49
CA ALA A 364 -69.77 14.81 54.07
C ALA A 364 -68.86 15.70 53.21
N LYS A 365 -68.68 16.96 53.63
CA LYS A 365 -67.76 17.89 52.96
C LYS A 365 -66.30 17.46 53.11
N ALA A 366 -65.87 17.05 54.31
CA ALA A 366 -64.52 16.53 54.52
C ALA A 366 -64.22 15.28 53.69
N ALA A 367 -65.18 14.33 53.61
CA ALA A 367 -65.03 13.15 52.76
C ALA A 367 -64.94 13.50 51.26
N GLN A 368 -65.68 14.52 50.81
CA GLN A 368 -65.63 14.99 49.43
C GLN A 368 -64.31 15.73 49.12
N ASP A 369 -63.78 16.50 50.06
CA ASP A 369 -62.48 17.17 49.93
C ASP A 369 -61.34 16.14 49.87
N ASP A 370 -61.37 15.10 50.72
CA ASP A 370 -60.40 13.98 50.69
C ASP A 370 -60.46 13.19 49.37
N GLU A 371 -61.66 12.96 48.82
CA GLU A 371 -61.83 12.27 47.53
C GLU A 371 -61.28 13.10 46.35
N GLN A 372 -61.44 14.43 46.39
CA GLN A 372 -60.83 15.30 45.39
C GLN A 372 -59.30 15.33 45.50
N GLU A 373 -58.75 15.32 46.72
CA GLU A 373 -57.30 15.27 46.94
C GLU A 373 -56.72 13.93 46.47
N PHE A 374 -57.42 12.81 46.72
CA PHE A 374 -57.03 11.49 46.21
C PHE A 374 -56.99 11.45 44.68
N ILE A 375 -58.01 11.96 43.99
CA ILE A 375 -58.05 12.02 42.52
C ILE A 375 -56.90 12.90 41.98
N LYS A 376 -56.59 14.01 42.65
CA LYS A 376 -55.48 14.89 42.27
C LYS A 376 -54.13 14.19 42.39
N LEU A 377 -53.88 13.50 43.51
CA LEU A 377 -52.67 12.71 43.72
C LEU A 377 -52.56 11.57 42.70
N GLN A 378 -53.65 10.88 42.39
CA GLN A 378 -53.67 9.82 41.40
C GLN A 378 -53.30 10.33 39.99
N ASN A 379 -53.80 11.51 39.60
CA ASN A 379 -53.43 12.14 38.33
C ASN A 379 -51.96 12.60 38.30
N GLU A 380 -51.43 13.09 39.43
CA GLU A 380 -50.01 13.46 39.55
C GLU A 380 -49.09 12.23 39.45
N ILE A 381 -49.44 11.12 40.10
CA ILE A 381 -48.72 9.84 39.99
C ILE A 381 -48.72 9.35 38.54
N GLN A 382 -49.87 9.31 37.88
CA GLN A 382 -49.97 8.88 36.48
C GLN A 382 -49.14 9.79 35.55
N SER A 383 -49.11 11.10 35.81
CA SER A 383 -48.28 12.03 35.05
C SER A 383 -46.78 11.80 35.26
N LEU A 384 -46.36 11.36 36.45
CA LEU A 384 -44.96 11.05 36.75
C LEU A 384 -44.55 9.71 36.13
N GLU A 385 -45.42 8.70 36.17
CA GLU A 385 -45.19 7.40 35.53
C GLU A 385 -45.00 7.55 34.01
N ASN A 386 -45.88 8.32 33.35
CA ASN A 386 -45.74 8.59 31.91
C ASN A 386 -44.42 9.34 31.58
N LYS A 387 -43.96 10.22 32.48
CA LYS A 387 -42.66 10.90 32.30
C LYS A 387 -41.49 9.94 32.49
N LEU A 388 -41.58 9.03 33.47
CA LEU A 388 -40.54 8.03 33.73
C LEU A 388 -40.38 7.10 32.52
N GLU A 389 -41.49 6.62 31.96
CA GLU A 389 -41.49 5.75 30.79
C GLU A 389 -40.89 6.45 29.56
N SER A 390 -41.15 7.76 29.39
CA SER A 390 -40.49 8.55 28.34
C SER A 390 -38.99 8.72 28.56
N MET A 391 -38.53 8.79 29.80
CA MET A 391 -37.10 8.89 30.12
C MET A 391 -36.37 7.56 29.89
N ASP A 392 -37.00 6.42 30.17
CA ASP A 392 -36.42 5.09 29.91
C ASP A 392 -36.16 4.87 28.41
N VAL A 393 -37.08 5.31 27.55
CA VAL A 393 -36.89 5.28 26.08
C VAL A 393 -35.72 6.18 25.65
N ILE A 394 -35.58 7.36 26.25
CA ILE A 394 -34.47 8.28 25.96
C ILE A 394 -33.13 7.67 26.42
N ILE A 395 -33.11 7.02 27.60
CA ILE A 395 -31.91 6.35 28.13
C ILE A 395 -31.49 5.21 27.19
N GLN A 396 -32.41 4.34 26.78
CA GLN A 396 -32.10 3.27 25.82
C GLN A 396 -31.59 3.81 24.48
N SER A 397 -32.20 4.90 23.97
CA SER A 397 -31.71 5.53 22.74
C SER A 397 -30.29 6.10 22.92
N ALA A 398 -29.97 6.67 24.09
CA ALA A 398 -28.66 7.21 24.39
C ALA A 398 -27.61 6.09 24.56
N GLU A 399 -27.96 4.98 25.20
CA GLU A 399 -27.10 3.81 25.35
C GLU A 399 -26.74 3.21 23.98
N ASN A 400 -27.74 3.02 23.10
CA ASN A 400 -27.51 2.54 21.74
C ASN A 400 -26.62 3.49 20.92
N ASN A 401 -26.79 4.80 21.08
CA ASN A 401 -25.94 5.79 20.41
C ASN A 401 -24.50 5.75 20.95
N ILE A 402 -24.30 5.60 22.26
CA ILE A 402 -22.96 5.47 22.86
C ILE A 402 -22.27 4.20 22.38
N GLU A 403 -23.00 3.10 22.23
CA GLU A 403 -22.46 1.84 21.71
C GLU A 403 -22.08 1.97 20.22
N GLY A 404 -22.92 2.60 19.41
CA GLY A 404 -22.60 2.91 18.00
C GLY A 404 -21.37 3.82 17.86
N GLU A 405 -21.23 4.85 18.71
CA GLU A 405 -20.05 5.73 18.73
C GLU A 405 -18.79 4.99 19.17
N ARG A 406 -18.87 4.04 20.10
CA ARG A 406 -17.73 3.19 20.49
C ARG A 406 -17.27 2.29 19.34
N ASP A 407 -18.20 1.71 18.60
CA ASP A 407 -17.88 0.89 17.42
C ASP A 407 -17.25 1.73 16.31
N ASN A 408 -17.80 2.92 16.04
CA ASN A 408 -17.24 3.89 15.09
C ASN A 408 -15.81 4.32 15.49
N GLN A 409 -15.58 4.59 16.78
CA GLN A 409 -14.26 4.94 17.30
C GLN A 409 -13.26 3.78 17.14
N ALA A 410 -13.67 2.55 17.45
CA ALA A 410 -12.83 1.36 17.28
C ALA A 410 -12.49 1.07 15.80
N GLU A 411 -13.41 1.39 14.88
CA GLU A 411 -13.15 1.27 13.44
C GLU A 411 -12.24 2.39 12.91
N LEU A 412 -12.42 3.63 13.39
CA LEU A 412 -11.52 4.75 13.08
C LEU A 412 -10.09 4.45 13.54
N GLU A 413 -9.91 3.93 14.75
CA GLU A 413 -8.59 3.54 15.27
C GLU A 413 -7.95 2.42 14.43
N ARG A 414 -8.73 1.43 13.99
CA ARG A 414 -8.25 0.38 13.07
C ARG A 414 -7.83 0.93 11.71
N ARG A 415 -8.59 1.88 11.15
CA ARG A 415 -8.23 2.56 9.89
C ARG A 415 -6.94 3.37 10.04
N GLN A 416 -6.83 4.17 11.10
CA GLN A 416 -5.63 4.96 11.37
C GLN A 416 -4.39 4.08 11.59
N GLN A 417 -4.52 2.95 12.29
CA GLN A 417 -3.42 1.99 12.44
C GLN A 417 -3.00 1.38 11.09
N THR A 418 -3.97 1.05 10.24
CA THR A 418 -3.69 0.50 8.90
C THR A 418 -2.97 1.53 8.03
N GLU A 419 -3.48 2.76 7.97
CA GLU A 419 -2.90 3.86 7.20
C GLU A 419 -1.49 4.22 7.71
N THR A 420 -1.29 4.23 9.03
CA THR A 420 0.05 4.44 9.62
C THR A 420 1.02 3.34 9.21
N MET A 421 0.56 2.08 9.16
CA MET A 421 1.40 0.95 8.79
C MET A 421 1.74 0.94 7.29
N GLU A 422 0.80 1.36 6.43
CA GLU A 422 1.03 1.59 5.00
C GLU A 422 2.06 2.71 4.79
N LEU A 423 1.93 3.85 5.48
CA LEU A 423 2.89 4.95 5.40
C LEU A 423 4.30 4.56 5.86
N ILE A 424 4.42 3.74 6.90
CA ILE A 424 5.71 3.19 7.34
C ILE A 424 6.32 2.30 6.25
N PHE A 425 5.50 1.45 5.63
CA PHE A 425 5.96 0.54 4.58
C PHE A 425 6.42 1.31 3.33
N ASP A 426 5.63 2.31 2.90
CA ASP A 426 5.98 3.19 1.78
C ASP A 426 7.26 3.97 2.05
N HIS A 427 7.46 4.45 3.29
CA HIS A 427 8.67 5.15 3.70
C HIS A 427 9.90 4.23 3.64
N ASP A 428 9.80 3.00 4.14
CA ASP A 428 10.88 2.01 4.09
C ASP A 428 11.22 1.62 2.64
N GLU A 429 10.21 1.49 1.77
CA GLU A 429 10.40 1.19 0.34
C GLU A 429 11.13 2.35 -0.37
N LEU A 430 10.76 3.60 -0.07
CA LEU A 430 11.38 4.80 -0.62
C LEU A 430 12.83 4.94 -0.15
N LEU A 431 13.10 4.70 1.14
CA LEU A 431 14.47 4.72 1.69
C LEU A 431 15.35 3.64 1.04
N SER A 432 14.80 2.45 0.80
CA SER A 432 15.49 1.35 0.11
C SER A 432 15.78 1.70 -1.35
N ALA A 433 14.84 2.36 -2.04
CA ALA A 433 15.01 2.84 -3.40
C ALA A 433 16.11 3.92 -3.48
N GLU A 434 16.12 4.89 -2.57
CA GLU A 434 17.15 5.94 -2.49
C GLU A 434 18.54 5.36 -2.23
N LEU A 435 18.64 4.38 -1.31
CA LEU A 435 19.90 3.69 -1.03
C LEU A 435 20.42 2.94 -2.27
N THR A 436 19.52 2.28 -2.99
CA THR A 436 19.84 1.57 -4.24
C THR A 436 20.28 2.54 -5.33
N GLU A 437 19.59 3.67 -5.49
CA GLU A 437 19.97 4.71 -6.45
C GLU A 437 21.37 5.27 -6.13
N TYR A 438 21.65 5.54 -4.85
CA TYR A 438 22.95 6.02 -4.42
C TYR A 438 24.07 5.02 -4.74
N GLN A 439 23.85 3.73 -4.47
CA GLN A 439 24.80 2.67 -4.81
C GLN A 439 25.04 2.57 -6.32
N LEU A 440 23.99 2.62 -7.13
CA LEU A 440 24.08 2.59 -8.58
C LEU A 440 24.82 3.82 -9.13
N ARG A 441 24.54 5.02 -8.62
CA ARG A 441 25.27 6.24 -8.99
C ARG A 441 26.77 6.09 -8.71
N LYS A 442 27.15 5.58 -7.54
CA LYS A 442 28.57 5.35 -7.21
C LYS A 442 29.23 4.31 -8.11
N GLN A 443 28.52 3.24 -8.48
CA GLN A 443 29.04 2.25 -9.44
C GLN A 443 29.20 2.84 -10.84
N ILE A 444 28.25 3.67 -11.30
CA ILE A 444 28.34 4.38 -12.59
C ILE A 444 29.54 5.33 -12.60
N ASP A 445 29.76 6.10 -11.52
CA ASP A 445 30.89 7.01 -11.41
C ASP A 445 32.23 6.26 -11.44
N LEU A 446 32.32 5.12 -10.75
CA LEU A 446 33.49 4.25 -10.80
C LEU A 446 33.73 3.71 -12.23
N ALA A 447 32.68 3.25 -12.91
CA ALA A 447 32.78 2.75 -14.27
C ALA A 447 33.22 3.86 -15.25
N LYS A 448 32.69 5.08 -15.11
CA LYS A 448 33.11 6.26 -15.89
C LYS A 448 34.58 6.58 -15.67
N ALA A 449 35.05 6.57 -14.42
CA ALA A 449 36.45 6.81 -14.10
C ALA A 449 37.37 5.74 -14.69
N GLN A 450 36.98 4.47 -14.64
CA GLN A 450 37.72 3.36 -15.26
C GLN A 450 37.74 3.46 -16.78
N LEU A 451 36.63 3.83 -17.41
CA LEU A 451 36.54 4.07 -18.85
C LEU A 451 37.41 5.25 -19.29
N GLY A 452 37.44 6.34 -18.52
CA GLY A 452 38.34 7.47 -18.74
C GLY A 452 39.80 7.02 -18.76
N LYS A 453 40.25 6.31 -17.71
CA LYS A 453 41.62 5.76 -17.65
C LYS A 453 41.93 4.84 -18.83
N ARG A 454 41.00 3.95 -19.21
CA ARG A 454 41.19 3.05 -20.37
C ARG A 454 41.29 3.81 -21.69
N ARG A 455 40.49 4.88 -21.86
CA ARG A 455 40.56 5.74 -23.03
C ARG A 455 41.92 6.42 -23.12
N ASP A 456 42.42 6.96 -22.02
CA ASP A 456 43.74 7.61 -21.97
C ASP A 456 44.87 6.62 -22.33
N CYS A 457 44.81 5.39 -21.81
CA CYS A 457 45.75 4.32 -22.17
C CYS A 457 45.67 3.93 -23.66
N LEU A 458 44.45 3.82 -24.22
CA LEU A 458 44.27 3.53 -25.64
C LEU A 458 44.77 4.65 -26.54
N GLU A 459 44.66 5.90 -26.10
CA GLU A 459 45.15 7.06 -26.84
C GLU A 459 46.68 7.12 -26.87
N LEU A 460 47.34 6.75 -25.76
CA LEU A 460 48.79 6.52 -25.73
C LEU A 460 49.21 5.40 -26.69
N LEU A 461 48.56 4.23 -26.60
CA LEU A 461 48.86 3.09 -27.49
C LEU A 461 48.64 3.45 -28.97
N ARG A 462 47.61 4.23 -29.30
CA ARG A 462 47.41 4.71 -30.68
C ARG A 462 48.55 5.59 -31.16
N LYS A 463 49.07 6.49 -30.32
CA LYS A 463 50.22 7.33 -30.67
C LYS A 463 51.46 6.48 -30.94
N GLU A 464 51.72 5.47 -30.11
CA GLU A 464 52.83 4.54 -30.31
C GLU A 464 52.67 3.71 -31.58
N VAL A 465 51.48 3.16 -31.85
CA VAL A 465 51.20 2.41 -33.09
C VAL A 465 51.42 3.30 -34.31
N ASN A 466 50.96 4.55 -34.29
CA ASN A 466 51.18 5.48 -35.40
C ASN A 466 52.67 5.78 -35.59
N GLN A 467 53.44 5.95 -34.51
CA GLN A 467 54.90 6.12 -34.58
C GLN A 467 55.60 4.88 -35.14
N ASN A 468 55.17 3.69 -34.74
CA ASN A 468 55.68 2.41 -35.26
C ASN A 468 55.34 2.20 -36.73
N GLU A 469 54.13 2.55 -37.16
CA GLU A 469 53.77 2.52 -38.57
C GLU A 469 54.61 3.50 -39.39
N GLU A 470 54.89 4.68 -38.87
CA GLU A 470 55.70 5.68 -39.56
C GLU A 470 57.17 5.26 -39.66
N THR A 471 57.74 4.67 -38.60
CA THR A 471 59.09 4.08 -38.65
C THR A 471 59.14 2.88 -39.58
N ASN A 472 58.11 2.03 -39.60
CA ASN A 472 58.03 0.91 -40.54
C ASN A 472 57.95 1.38 -41.99
N ARG A 473 57.17 2.43 -42.30
CA ARG A 473 57.15 3.04 -43.64
C ARG A 473 58.52 3.59 -44.05
N LYS A 474 59.24 4.25 -43.13
CA LYS A 474 60.62 4.72 -43.35
C LYS A 474 61.56 3.54 -43.64
N ALA A 475 61.46 2.44 -42.88
CA ALA A 475 62.25 1.24 -43.09
C ALA A 475 61.93 0.58 -44.45
N GLN A 476 60.65 0.46 -44.82
CA GLN A 476 60.23 -0.06 -46.14
C GLN A 476 60.77 0.78 -47.30
N THR A 477 60.80 2.11 -47.15
CA THR A 477 61.38 3.02 -48.15
C THR A 477 62.89 2.77 -48.31
N VAL A 478 63.60 2.55 -47.20
CA VAL A 478 65.04 2.23 -47.21
C VAL A 478 65.28 0.88 -47.88
N VAL A 479 64.50 -0.15 -47.55
CA VAL A 479 64.60 -1.48 -48.18
C VAL A 479 64.34 -1.40 -49.68
N HIS A 480 63.31 -0.66 -50.12
CA HIS A 480 63.01 -0.49 -51.53
C HIS A 480 64.13 0.20 -52.31
N ASN A 481 64.76 1.22 -51.71
CA ASN A 481 65.92 1.88 -52.31
C ASN A 481 67.13 0.94 -52.42
N LEU A 482 67.40 0.14 -51.39
CA LEU A 482 68.47 -0.86 -51.39
C LEU A 482 68.23 -1.99 -52.42
N GLU A 483 66.98 -2.46 -52.55
CA GLU A 483 66.62 -3.42 -53.59
C GLU A 483 66.87 -2.86 -54.99
N HIS A 484 66.55 -1.58 -55.21
CA HIS A 484 66.80 -0.91 -56.47
C HIS A 484 68.31 -0.72 -56.77
N GLU A 485 69.12 -0.39 -55.75
CA GLU A 485 70.58 -0.31 -55.86
C GLU A 485 71.21 -1.69 -56.16
N ILE A 486 70.74 -2.75 -55.51
CA ILE A 486 71.18 -4.13 -55.75
C ILE A 486 70.81 -4.59 -57.17
N GLU A 487 69.64 -4.20 -57.68
CA GLU A 487 69.23 -4.48 -59.06
C GLU A 487 70.08 -3.73 -60.11
N GLN A 488 70.54 -2.51 -59.78
CA GLN A 488 71.47 -1.77 -60.63
C GLN A 488 72.88 -2.36 -60.59
N GLU A 489 73.33 -2.85 -59.42
CA GLU A 489 74.66 -3.43 -59.23
C GLU A 489 74.78 -4.84 -59.86
N ASN A 490 73.70 -5.62 -59.87
CA ASN A 490 73.65 -6.94 -60.51
C ASN A 490 73.75 -6.93 -62.05
N ARG A 491 73.74 -5.75 -62.70
CA ARG A 491 73.97 -5.62 -64.15
C ARG A 491 75.44 -5.41 -64.54
N SER A 492 76.38 -5.41 -63.59
CA SER A 492 77.81 -5.14 -63.86
C SER A 492 78.75 -6.16 -63.19
N THR A 493 78.91 -7.32 -63.84
CA THR A 493 80.04 -8.27 -63.86
C THR A 493 80.92 -8.58 -62.62
N SER A 494 81.22 -9.88 -62.52
CA SER A 494 82.39 -10.57 -61.92
C SER A 494 82.30 -10.96 -60.44
N HIS A 495 82.22 -12.29 -60.23
CA HIS A 495 82.04 -12.98 -58.95
C HIS A 495 83.10 -12.69 -57.85
N ARG A 496 84.19 -11.97 -58.15
CA ARG A 496 85.16 -11.54 -57.12
C ARG A 496 84.77 -10.23 -56.43
N THR A 497 84.00 -9.39 -57.11
CA THR A 497 83.43 -8.15 -56.56
C THR A 497 82.18 -8.49 -55.75
N TYR A 498 81.36 -9.44 -56.21
CA TYR A 498 80.16 -9.93 -55.51
C TYR A 498 80.49 -10.49 -54.11
N ALA A 499 81.52 -11.33 -53.98
CA ALA A 499 81.91 -11.86 -52.67
C ALA A 499 82.47 -10.78 -51.72
N LYS A 500 83.13 -9.74 -52.26
CA LYS A 500 83.66 -8.63 -51.46
C LYS A 500 82.53 -7.67 -51.04
N ALA A 501 81.56 -7.45 -51.93
CA ALA A 501 80.34 -6.70 -51.67
C ALA A 501 79.43 -7.45 -50.67
N GLU A 502 79.28 -8.77 -50.76
CA GLU A 502 78.53 -9.57 -49.77
C GLU A 502 79.15 -9.51 -48.39
N ILE A 503 80.49 -9.59 -48.29
CA ILE A 503 81.19 -9.44 -47.01
C ILE A 503 80.97 -8.04 -46.43
N GLU A 504 81.02 -6.99 -47.26
CA GLU A 504 80.83 -5.62 -46.78
C GLU A 504 79.37 -5.30 -46.46
N LEU A 505 78.43 -5.85 -47.22
CA LEU A 505 76.99 -5.82 -46.94
C LEU A 505 76.68 -6.57 -45.65
N THR A 506 77.34 -7.70 -45.40
CA THR A 506 77.19 -8.46 -44.14
C THR A 506 77.74 -7.66 -42.96
N LYS A 507 78.86 -6.95 -43.11
CA LYS A 507 79.36 -6.03 -42.08
C LYS A 507 78.44 -4.84 -41.84
N GLN A 508 77.87 -4.26 -42.88
CA GLN A 508 76.87 -3.19 -42.74
C GLN A 508 75.60 -3.69 -42.05
N ARG A 509 75.16 -4.92 -42.36
CA ARG A 509 74.03 -5.57 -41.69
C ARG A 509 74.34 -5.82 -40.22
N ILE A 510 75.53 -6.35 -39.89
CA ILE A 510 75.96 -6.54 -38.49
C ILE A 510 75.98 -5.18 -37.77
N SER A 511 76.59 -4.14 -38.36
CA SER A 511 76.61 -2.80 -37.77
C SER A 511 75.21 -2.19 -37.59
N THR A 512 74.27 -2.49 -38.48
CA THR A 512 72.87 -2.03 -38.37
C THR A 512 72.14 -2.79 -37.27
N ILE A 513 72.38 -4.10 -37.15
CA ILE A 513 71.85 -4.94 -36.07
C ILE A 513 72.40 -4.45 -34.72
N ASP A 514 73.70 -4.20 -34.62
CA ASP A 514 74.32 -3.68 -33.39
C ASP A 514 73.72 -2.33 -32.99
N LYS A 515 73.46 -1.45 -33.97
CA LYS A 515 72.77 -0.18 -33.73
C LYS A 515 71.32 -0.37 -33.27
N HIS A 516 70.58 -1.31 -33.86
CA HIS A 516 69.22 -1.63 -33.40
C HIS A 516 69.22 -2.28 -32.00
N ILE A 517 70.24 -3.05 -31.65
CA ILE A 517 70.42 -3.60 -30.31
C ILE A 517 70.68 -2.45 -29.32
N GLU A 518 71.55 -1.50 -29.63
CA GLU A 518 71.77 -0.30 -28.80
C GLU A 518 70.50 0.55 -28.65
N GLU A 519 69.72 0.72 -29.72
CA GLU A 519 68.45 1.46 -29.68
C GLU A 519 67.41 0.73 -28.80
N LEU A 520 67.32 -0.60 -28.89
CA LEU A 520 66.45 -1.43 -28.04
C LEU A 520 66.90 -1.43 -26.58
N GLU A 521 68.20 -1.47 -26.31
CA GLU A 521 68.76 -1.37 -24.96
C GLU A 521 68.47 0.01 -24.35
N GLN A 522 68.58 1.09 -25.15
CA GLN A 522 68.21 2.43 -24.69
C GLN A 522 66.69 2.58 -24.46
N GLU A 523 65.84 1.96 -25.28
CA GLU A 523 64.40 1.92 -25.02
C GLU A 523 64.05 1.11 -23.77
N CYS A 524 64.69 -0.05 -23.57
CA CYS A 524 64.52 -0.84 -22.35
C CYS A 524 64.94 -0.05 -21.10
N MET A 525 66.05 0.69 -21.16
CA MET A 525 66.48 1.56 -20.07
C MET A 525 65.54 2.75 -19.82
N LYS A 526 64.73 3.17 -20.81
CA LYS A 526 63.68 4.20 -20.63
C LYS A 526 62.39 3.62 -20.04
N LEU A 527 62.06 2.38 -20.36
CA LEU A 527 60.87 1.69 -19.87
C LEU A 527 61.01 1.21 -18.42
N GLU A 528 62.22 0.82 -17.99
CA GLU A 528 62.46 0.31 -16.64
C GLU A 528 62.11 1.31 -15.50
N PRO A 529 62.44 2.61 -15.59
CA PRO A 529 61.96 3.63 -14.65
C PRO A 529 60.43 3.79 -14.65
N GLU A 530 59.79 3.70 -15.82
CA GLU A 530 58.33 3.84 -15.93
C GLU A 530 57.60 2.66 -15.31
N LEU A 531 58.10 1.44 -15.55
CA LEU A 531 57.59 0.23 -14.91
C LEU A 531 57.73 0.29 -13.38
N ASN A 532 58.88 0.78 -12.89
CA ASN A 532 59.08 1.00 -11.46
C ASN A 532 58.11 2.05 -10.89
N LYS A 533 57.82 3.13 -11.63
CA LYS A 533 56.87 4.16 -11.22
C LYS A 533 55.43 3.66 -11.17
N ILE A 534 55.05 2.81 -12.12
CA ILE A 534 53.76 2.10 -12.13
C ILE A 534 53.68 1.15 -10.93
N SER A 535 54.72 0.35 -10.68
CA SER A 535 54.80 -0.58 -9.55
C SER A 535 54.64 0.13 -8.19
N ILE A 536 55.32 1.27 -8.00
CA ILE A 536 55.20 2.09 -6.80
C ILE A 536 53.78 2.64 -6.65
N SER A 537 53.18 3.13 -7.73
CA SER A 537 51.81 3.66 -7.70
C SER A 537 50.78 2.56 -7.38
N LEU A 538 50.98 1.35 -7.93
CA LEU A 538 50.10 0.21 -7.70
C LEU A 538 50.19 -0.28 -6.25
N ASN A 539 51.40 -0.29 -5.67
CA ASN A 539 51.60 -0.59 -4.25
C ASN A 539 50.96 0.47 -3.33
N SER A 540 50.98 1.75 -3.71
CA SER A 540 50.29 2.81 -2.96
C SER A 540 48.78 2.60 -2.95
N VAL A 541 48.18 2.34 -4.12
CA VAL A 541 46.75 2.07 -4.25
C VAL A 541 46.35 0.80 -3.49
N TYR A 542 47.16 -0.25 -3.58
CA TYR A 542 46.93 -1.50 -2.85
C TYR A 542 46.94 -1.27 -1.33
N LYS A 543 47.87 -0.43 -0.84
CA LYS A 543 47.94 -0.04 0.57
C LYS A 543 46.70 0.73 1.02
N GLU A 544 46.27 1.74 0.27
CA GLU A 544 45.04 2.51 0.57
C GLU A 544 43.79 1.61 0.63
N LEU A 545 43.71 0.61 -0.25
CA LEU A 545 42.63 -0.38 -0.27
C LEU A 545 42.66 -1.28 0.97
N CYS A 546 43.85 -1.69 1.41
CA CYS A 546 44.03 -2.47 2.63
C CYS A 546 43.68 -1.65 3.88
N ASP A 547 44.11 -0.39 3.94
CA ASP A 547 43.84 0.52 5.05
C ASP A 547 42.32 0.79 5.14
N SER A 548 41.65 1.04 4.01
CA SER A 548 40.18 1.20 3.95
C SER A 548 39.44 -0.06 4.38
N ALA A 549 39.91 -1.24 3.96
CA ALA A 549 39.31 -2.52 4.37
C ALA A 549 39.46 -2.76 5.88
N GLN A 550 40.58 -2.35 6.48
CA GLN A 550 40.78 -2.39 7.92
C GLN A 550 39.86 -1.42 8.66
N GLU A 551 39.63 -0.22 8.15
CA GLU A 551 38.65 0.72 8.72
C GLU A 551 37.23 0.15 8.71
N PHE A 552 36.80 -0.45 7.59
CA PHE A 552 35.50 -1.13 7.51
C PHE A 552 35.39 -2.31 8.49
N ALA A 553 36.45 -3.11 8.61
CA ALA A 553 36.50 -4.21 9.57
C ALA A 553 36.44 -3.69 11.03
N ALA A 554 37.01 -2.52 11.31
CA ALA A 554 36.97 -1.90 12.64
C ALA A 554 35.58 -1.28 12.97
N MET A 555 34.82 -0.85 11.96
CA MET A 555 33.46 -0.34 12.14
C MET A 555 32.42 -1.45 12.38
N GLN A 556 32.65 -2.63 11.83
CA GLN A 556 31.68 -3.75 11.89
C GLN A 556 31.26 -4.13 13.34
N PRO A 557 32.16 -4.24 14.33
CA PRO A 557 31.78 -4.48 15.72
C PRO A 557 30.95 -3.35 16.34
N GLN A 558 31.17 -2.09 15.94
CA GLN A 558 30.42 -0.95 16.45
C GLN A 558 28.98 -0.95 15.91
N ILE A 559 28.81 -1.26 14.63
CA ILE A 559 27.50 -1.42 14.00
C ILE A 559 26.72 -2.55 14.68
N LEU A 560 27.36 -3.71 14.88
CA LEU A 560 26.75 -4.84 15.60
C LEU A 560 26.36 -4.46 17.03
N LYS A 561 27.20 -3.71 17.75
CA LYS A 561 26.91 -3.24 19.11
C LYS A 561 25.67 -2.34 19.14
N GLU A 562 25.54 -1.40 18.21
CA GLU A 562 24.36 -0.53 18.14
C GLU A 562 23.10 -1.29 17.68
N GLN A 563 23.23 -2.27 16.78
CA GLN A 563 22.12 -3.17 16.43
C GLN A 563 21.61 -3.96 17.65
N PHE A 564 22.51 -4.50 18.48
CA PHE A 564 22.11 -5.15 19.73
C PHE A 564 21.44 -4.18 20.71
N ARG A 565 21.89 -2.93 20.77
CA ARG A 565 21.31 -1.89 21.62
C ARG A 565 19.90 -1.49 21.18
N ILE A 566 19.68 -1.32 19.88
CA ILE A 566 18.36 -1.09 19.27
C ILE A 566 17.44 -2.27 19.57
N LYS A 567 17.92 -3.51 19.39
CA LYS A 567 17.15 -4.71 19.71
C LYS A 567 16.78 -4.78 21.21
N GLY A 568 17.68 -4.35 22.10
CA GLY A 568 17.41 -4.20 23.53
C GLY A 568 16.28 -3.20 23.82
N TYR A 569 16.34 -2.00 23.22
CA TYR A 569 15.28 -1.01 23.36
C TYR A 569 13.93 -1.49 22.83
N HIS A 570 13.94 -2.21 21.70
CA HIS A 570 12.73 -2.80 21.16
C HIS A 570 12.08 -3.79 22.14
N HIS A 571 12.86 -4.68 22.76
CA HIS A 571 12.35 -5.61 23.79
C HIS A 571 11.81 -4.87 25.02
N GLU A 572 12.46 -3.77 25.44
CA GLU A 572 12.00 -2.97 26.56
C GLU A 572 10.67 -2.25 26.27
N ILE A 573 10.51 -1.73 25.05
CA ILE A 573 9.27 -1.11 24.57
C ILE A 573 8.13 -2.14 24.57
N VAL A 574 8.36 -3.31 23.99
CA VAL A 574 7.37 -4.40 23.95
C VAL A 574 6.98 -4.83 25.37
N ALA A 575 7.95 -5.01 26.28
CA ALA A 575 7.66 -5.36 27.67
C ALA A 575 6.87 -4.27 28.42
N LYS A 576 7.09 -2.98 28.11
CA LYS A 576 6.29 -1.87 28.67
C LYS A 576 4.87 -1.86 28.09
N GLN A 577 4.72 -2.11 26.80
CA GLN A 577 3.40 -2.23 26.15
C GLN A 577 2.59 -3.37 26.75
N ASP A 578 3.20 -4.54 26.96
CA ASP A 578 2.53 -5.69 27.59
C ASP A 578 2.10 -5.39 29.04
N ARG A 579 2.93 -4.69 29.82
CA ARG A 579 2.54 -4.23 31.17
C ARG A 579 1.38 -3.26 31.12
N TYR A 580 1.38 -2.33 30.16
CA TYR A 580 0.31 -1.36 30.02
C TYR A 580 -1.01 -2.03 29.61
N ARG A 581 -0.93 -3.01 28.69
CA ARG A 581 -2.09 -3.84 28.31
C ARG A 581 -2.65 -4.61 29.50
N ASN A 582 -1.80 -5.30 30.26
CA ASN A 582 -2.23 -6.02 31.47
C ASN A 582 -2.84 -5.09 32.52
N TYR A 583 -2.29 -3.89 32.69
CA TYR A 583 -2.86 -2.90 33.61
C TYR A 583 -4.27 -2.45 33.16
N MET A 584 -4.46 -2.16 31.88
CA MET A 584 -5.76 -1.79 31.32
C MET A 584 -6.79 -2.92 31.43
N GLU A 585 -6.38 -4.17 31.17
CA GLU A 585 -7.24 -5.34 31.36
C GLU A 585 -7.63 -5.55 32.83
N GLN A 586 -6.70 -5.37 33.77
CA GLN A 586 -7.00 -5.43 35.20
C GLN A 586 -7.94 -4.31 35.65
N GLN A 587 -7.77 -3.09 35.13
CA GLN A 587 -8.66 -1.97 35.39
C GLN A 587 -10.07 -2.23 34.84
N ALA A 588 -10.18 -2.76 33.62
CA ALA A 588 -11.45 -3.13 33.01
C ALA A 588 -12.16 -4.21 33.83
N ASN A 589 -11.44 -5.26 34.24
CA ASN A 589 -11.98 -6.34 35.06
C ASN A 589 -12.40 -5.87 36.45
N PHE A 590 -11.61 -5.01 37.09
CA PHE A 590 -11.97 -4.41 38.38
C PHE A 590 -13.23 -3.54 38.27
N THR A 591 -13.36 -2.79 37.18
CA THR A 591 -14.53 -1.93 36.93
C THR A 591 -15.77 -2.79 36.67
N ALA A 592 -15.63 -3.89 35.93
CA ALA A 592 -16.71 -4.86 35.71
C ALA A 592 -17.16 -5.55 37.01
N ASP A 593 -16.21 -6.01 37.84
CA ASP A 593 -16.52 -6.62 39.14
C ASP A 593 -17.17 -5.63 40.11
N ALA A 594 -16.70 -4.36 40.13
CA ALA A 594 -17.30 -3.31 40.93
C ALA A 594 -18.75 -3.01 40.49
N TYR A 595 -19.03 -3.09 39.19
CA TYR A 595 -20.37 -2.89 38.63
C TYR A 595 -21.33 -4.01 39.05
N VAL A 596 -20.88 -5.26 38.98
CA VAL A 596 -21.66 -6.45 39.42
C VAL A 596 -21.95 -6.42 40.92
N HIS A 597 -21.03 -5.90 41.74
CA HIS A 597 -21.22 -5.80 43.19
C HIS A 597 -22.06 -4.60 43.64
N LEU A 598 -22.03 -3.48 42.91
CA LEU A 598 -22.82 -2.28 43.23
C LEU A 598 -24.27 -2.37 42.70
N TYR A 599 -24.52 -3.20 41.68
CA TYR A 599 -25.84 -3.44 41.10
C TYR A 599 -26.13 -4.95 41.02
N PRO A 600 -26.41 -5.62 42.15
CA PRO A 600 -26.81 -7.01 42.12
C PRO A 600 -28.14 -7.16 41.36
N GLU A 601 -28.19 -8.11 40.42
CA GLU A 601 -29.40 -8.39 39.65
C GLU A 601 -30.63 -8.56 40.57
N PRO A 602 -31.77 -7.93 40.26
CA PRO A 602 -32.97 -8.08 41.07
C PRO A 602 -33.43 -9.53 41.02
N LYS A 603 -33.51 -10.18 42.19
CA LYS A 603 -34.01 -11.55 42.30
C LYS A 603 -35.38 -11.65 41.61
N PRO A 604 -35.59 -12.64 40.72
CA PRO A 604 -36.86 -12.82 40.04
C PRO A 604 -37.94 -13.11 41.08
N LYS A 605 -38.96 -12.24 41.14
CA LYS A 605 -40.13 -12.45 42.00
C LYS A 605 -40.87 -13.70 41.52
N THR A 606 -41.08 -14.64 42.43
CA THR A 606 -41.92 -15.82 42.21
C THR A 606 -43.40 -15.42 42.09
N ILE A 607 -44.17 -16.26 41.41
CA ILE A 607 -45.58 -16.03 41.05
C ILE A 607 -46.49 -15.74 42.25
N ASP A 608 -46.09 -16.10 43.48
CA ASP A 608 -46.83 -15.82 44.71
C ASP A 608 -46.70 -14.37 45.22
N ASP A 609 -45.79 -13.54 44.66
CA ASP A 609 -45.59 -12.13 45.04
C ASP A 609 -46.27 -11.12 44.07
N LYS A 610 -47.17 -11.59 43.21
CA LYS A 610 -48.09 -10.75 42.41
C LYS A 610 -49.51 -10.97 42.90
#